data_AF-A0A529NR90-F1
#
_entry.id   AF-A0A529NR90-F1
#
_cell.length_a   1.000
_cell.length_b   1.000
_cell.length_c   1.000
_cell.angle_alpha   90.00
_cell.angle_beta   90.00
_cell.angle_gamma   90.00
#
_symmetry.space_group_name_H-M   'P 1'
#
loop_
_entity.id
_entity.type
_entity.pdbx_description
1 polymer ?
#
loop_
_entity_poly.entity_id
_entity_poly.type
_entity_poly.pdbx_seq_one_letter_code
_entity_poly.pdbx_strand_id
1 'polypeptide(L)' 'MEEDMDVNCGVIASGEKTIAGMGREIFELIVETASGRKTKSEAFGYGDNEFVPWHLGATL' A
#
# COMPACT_ATOMS: atom_id res chain seq x y z
N MET A 1 -7.14 -11.39 -4.26
CA MET A 1 -7.17 -10.08 -3.55
C MET A 1 -6.36 -10.13 -2.27
N GLU A 2 -6.55 -11.12 -1.39
CA GLU A 2 -5.71 -11.25 -0.18
C GLU A 2 -4.22 -11.40 -0.50
N GLU A 3 -3.89 -12.03 -1.62
CA GLU A 3 -2.52 -12.13 -2.11
C GLU A 3 -1.91 -10.77 -2.54
N ASP A 4 -2.70 -9.74 -2.81
CA ASP A 4 -2.27 -8.48 -3.45
C ASP A 4 -2.60 -7.23 -2.61
N MET A 5 -3.03 -7.39 -1.36
CA MET A 5 -3.43 -6.29 -0.49
C MET A 5 -2.79 -6.41 0.88
N ASP A 6 -1.86 -5.50 1.22
CA ASP A 6 -1.15 -5.52 2.51
C ASP A 6 -2.04 -5.11 3.70
N VAL A 7 -3.09 -4.32 3.44
CA VAL A 7 -4.03 -3.84 4.46
C VAL A 7 -5.45 -3.75 3.92
N ASN A 8 -6.42 -4.34 4.64
CA ASN A 8 -7.83 -4.26 4.29
C ASN A 8 -8.54 -3.19 5.13
N CYS A 9 -8.89 -2.06 4.50
CA CYS A 9 -9.65 -0.99 5.15
C CYS A 9 -11.18 -1.17 5.06
N GLY A 10 -11.66 -2.22 4.38
CA GLY A 10 -13.10 -2.51 4.24
C GLY A 10 -13.81 -2.76 5.58
N VAL A 11 -13.04 -3.13 6.61
CA VAL A 11 -13.51 -3.29 7.99
C VAL A 11 -14.07 -2.00 8.61
N ILE A 12 -13.76 -0.83 8.04
CA ILE A 12 -14.42 0.43 8.43
C ILE A 12 -15.88 0.43 7.98
N ALA A 13 -16.17 -0.08 6.78
CA ALA A 13 -17.52 -0.11 6.22
C ALA A 13 -18.42 -1.14 6.91
N SER A 14 -17.86 -2.25 7.41
CA SER A 14 -18.59 -3.21 8.24
C SER A 14 -18.79 -2.73 9.69
N GLY A 15 -18.19 -1.61 10.09
CA GLY A 15 -18.27 -1.05 11.43
C GLY A 15 -17.37 -1.73 12.47
N GLU A 16 -16.51 -2.66 12.03
CA GLU A 16 -15.57 -3.38 12.91
C GLU A 16 -14.43 -2.48 13.41
N LYS A 17 -14.03 -1.46 12.64
CA LYS A 17 -13.02 -0.48 13.03
C LYS A 17 -13.42 0.95 12.70
N THR A 18 -12.87 1.89 13.47
CA THR A 18 -13.00 3.32 13.19
C THR A 18 -11.91 3.78 12.23
N ILE A 19 -12.14 4.94 11.58
CA ILE A 19 -11.13 5.59 10.73
C ILE A 19 -9.83 5.84 11.51
N ALA A 20 -9.93 6.33 12.75
CA ALA A 20 -8.76 6.59 13.58
C ALA A 20 -7.99 5.31 13.94
N GLY A 21 -8.71 4.23 14.25
CA GLY A 21 -8.11 2.92 14.53
C GLY A 21 -7.35 2.38 13.32
N MET A 22 -7.98 2.38 12.14
CA MET A 22 -7.29 1.97 10.91
C MET A 22 -6.13 2.90 10.53
N GLY A 23 -6.24 4.21 10.80
CA GLY A 23 -5.15 5.14 10.58
C GLY A 23 -3.92 4.79 11.40
N ARG A 24 -4.09 4.35 12.65
CA ARG A 24 -2.99 3.89 13.49
C ARG A 24 -2.32 2.64 12.94
N GLU A 25 -3.11 1.66 12.50
CA GLU A 25 -2.60 0.42 11.93
C GLU A 25 -1.84 0.64 10.62
N ILE A 26 -2.36 1.51 9.74
CA ILE A 26 -1.66 1.89 8.51
C ILE A 26 -0.32 2.56 8.85
N PHE A 27 -0.30 3.45 9.84
CA PHE A 27 0.93 4.11 10.27
C PHE A 27 1.98 3.10 10.77
N GLU A 28 1.57 2.14 11.61
CA GLU A 28 2.47 1.09 12.10
C GLU A 28 2.98 0.21 10.94
N LEU A 29 2.10 -0.15 10.00
CA LEU A 29 2.49 -0.90 8.80
C LEU A 29 3.52 -0.13 7.95
N ILE A 30 3.35 1.18 7.78
CA ILE A 30 4.33 2.03 7.09
C ILE A 30 5.70 1.96 7.78
N VAL A 31 5.73 2.07 9.11
CA VAL A 31 6.97 2.01 9.89
C VAL A 31 7.62 0.63 9.79
N GLU A 32 6.85 -0.45 9.89
CA GLU A 32 7.35 -1.83 9.74
C GLU A 32 7.93 -2.06 8.35
N THR A 33 7.23 -1.62 7.30
CA THR A 33 7.71 -1.74 5.91
C THR A 33 9.00 -0.96 5.71
N ALA A 34 9.06 0.29 6.18
CA ALA A 34 10.28 1.08 6.15
C ALA A 34 11.42 0.44 6.98
N SER A 35 11.09 -0.38 7.98
CA SER A 35 12.04 -1.13 8.80
C SER A 35 12.45 -2.48 8.19
N GLY A 36 12.00 -2.80 6.97
CA GLY A 36 12.41 -3.98 6.21
C GLY A 36 11.38 -5.11 6.15
N ARG A 37 10.15 -4.91 6.65
CA ARG A 37 9.04 -5.81 6.32
C ARG A 37 8.74 -5.70 4.82
N LYS A 38 8.80 -6.81 4.08
CA LYS A 38 8.44 -6.83 2.66
C LYS A 38 6.92 -6.67 2.48
N THR A 39 6.54 -5.82 1.54
CA THR A 39 5.17 -5.73 1.00
C THR A 39 4.86 -6.91 0.10
N LYS A 40 3.57 -7.12 -0.19
CA LYS A 40 3.15 -8.12 -1.18
C LYS A 40 3.75 -7.81 -2.56
N SER A 41 3.75 -6.55 -3.01
CA SER A 41 4.37 -6.16 -4.29
C SER A 41 5.83 -6.63 -4.40
N GLU A 42 6.63 -6.38 -3.36
CA GLU A 42 8.03 -6.82 -3.33
C GLU A 42 8.18 -8.35 -3.27
N ALA A 43 7.25 -9.05 -2.62
CA ALA A 43 7.26 -10.52 -2.57
C ALA A 43 6.94 -11.15 -3.93
N PHE A 44 6.10 -10.50 -4.75
CA PHE A 44 5.75 -10.95 -6.10
C PHE A 44 6.66 -10.39 -7.20
N GLY A 45 7.63 -9.54 -6.85
CA GLY A 45 8.55 -8.92 -7.82
C GLY A 45 7.92 -7.81 -8.66
N TYR A 46 6.82 -7.21 -8.18
CA TYR A 46 6.26 -6.00 -8.77
C TYR A 46 7.13 -4.78 -8.39
N GLY A 47 7.40 -3.91 -9.37
CA GLY A 47 8.25 -2.72 -9.20
C GLY A 47 9.14 -2.41 -10.41
N ASP A 48 9.54 -3.42 -11.18
CA ASP A 48 10.49 -3.27 -12.30
C ASP A 48 9.95 -2.38 -13.45
N ASN A 49 8.62 -2.28 -13.58
CA ASN A 49 7.95 -1.46 -14.61
C ASN A 49 7.38 -0.14 -14.05
N GLU A 50 7.66 0.22 -12.79
CA GLU A 50 7.00 1.36 -12.12
C GLU A 50 7.81 2.66 -12.20
N PHE A 51 9.05 2.62 -12.72
CA PHE A 51 9.82 3.83 -12.96
C PHE A 51 9.34 4.53 -14.24
N VAL A 52 8.26 5.31 -14.11
CA VAL A 52 7.66 6.11 -15.18
C VAL A 52 7.76 7.59 -14.81
N PRO A 53 8.85 8.27 -15.18
CA PRO A 53 9.00 9.70 -14.94
C PRO A 53 7.84 10.47 -15.57
N TRP A 54 7.30 11.46 -14.85
CA TRP A 54 6.30 12.35 -15.40
C TRP A 54 6.89 13.14 -16.57
N HIS A 55 6.31 13.00 -17.77
CA HIS A 55 6.76 13.74 -18.94
C HIS A 55 6.30 15.20 -18.85
N LEU A 56 7.26 16.14 -18.85
CA LEU A 56 7.00 17.56 -18.97
C LEU A 56 6.83 17.92 -20.46
N GLY A 57 5.62 18.31 -20.88
CA GLY A 57 5.31 18.74 -22.25
C GLY A 57 4.36 17.80 -23.00
N ALA A 58 4.01 18.17 -24.24
CA ALA A 58 3.16 17.34 -25.08
C ALA A 58 3.90 16.08 -25.54
N THR A 59 3.30 14.92 -25.31
CA THR A 59 3.74 13.64 -25.90
C THR A 59 2.93 13.44 -27.18
N LEU A 60 3.60 13.19 -28.32
CA LEU A 60 2.98 12.87 -29.61
C LEU A 60 2.62 11.38 -29.71
#